data_AF-A0A7X7FY88-F1
#
_entry.id   AF-A0A7X7FY88-F1
#
_cell.length_a   1.000
_cell.length_b   1.000
_cell.length_c   1.000
_cell.angle_alpha   90.00
_cell.angle_beta   90.00
_cell.angle_gamma   90.00
#
_symmetry.space_group_name_H-M   'P 1'
#
loop_
_entity.id
_entity.type
_entity.pdbx_description
1 polymer ?
#
loop_
_entity_poly.entity_id
_entity_poly.type
_entity_poly.pdbx_seq_one_letter_code
_entity_poly.pdbx_strand_id
1 'polypeptide(L)'
;MISLLPLAISCLNGYLLLRLLLKDLYCARDPLLLAMSGPAGLGISGIVTFASLLMAGRLLPGLVIALHLGLAAVLTWSVLRMKKTTITEKAPQVPAPITAGLGLLVLPTAFFAWLYPYGGWDAWSLWNLKARFLFLGGENWTGMFAPVMNSHHPSYPILLPLITAWHWCWGTGADHLTPRVLTCAITLMALGLLFSAIRRRTGDLLALIMTGWLGTLPFFVQMAGSQYADIWVGTFFLLAAVSLLEFLRTKTPRLLIVTGAALAFMGFTKLDGILLGAITLIIGLYALRAIKPAGTLPALLLSFGAFSLPTIVWLLFFVPHGQDSFINGLTSTTHPVTLLRFFQVLIPSFGEIVSLKWHGLWPLLLIAGPFLVWKRGRTAAIILSAMGTYLITVVLFYWINTHDPAIWWVTTSFHRILFSFTPAAILALSLFFEPSK
;
A
#
# COMPACT_ATOMS: atom_id res chain seq x y z
N MET A 1 -16.85 16.03 16.24
CA MET A 1 -16.81 14.60 16.61
C MET A 1 -16.24 13.83 15.43
N ILE A 2 -15.32 12.90 15.65
CA ILE A 2 -14.83 12.03 14.56
C ILE A 2 -15.92 11.01 14.25
N SER A 3 -16.29 10.87 12.99
CA SER A 3 -17.12 9.75 12.56
C SER A 3 -16.22 8.59 12.13
N LEU A 4 -16.32 7.45 12.82
CA LEU A 4 -15.71 6.19 12.35
C LEU A 4 -16.54 5.49 11.27
N LEU A 5 -17.73 6.03 10.96
CA LEU A 5 -18.65 5.50 9.97
C LEU A 5 -18.06 5.42 8.55
N PRO A 6 -17.38 6.45 7.99
CA PRO A 6 -16.72 6.33 6.69
C PRO A 6 -15.72 5.18 6.63
N LEU A 7 -14.92 4.98 7.68
CA LEU A 7 -13.97 3.86 7.77
C LEU A 7 -14.70 2.51 7.79
N ALA A 8 -15.77 2.40 8.57
CA ALA A 8 -16.60 1.19 8.64
C ALA A 8 -17.25 0.87 7.29
N ILE A 9 -17.78 1.88 6.58
CA ILE A 9 -18.35 1.73 5.24
C ILE A 9 -17.28 1.28 4.25
N SER A 10 -16.10 1.88 4.28
CA SER A 10 -14.97 1.45 3.43
C SER A 10 -14.62 -0.02 3.68
N CYS A 11 -14.46 -0.43 4.94
CA CYS A 11 -14.17 -1.81 5.30
C CYS A 11 -15.30 -2.78 4.89
N LEU A 12 -16.56 -2.37 5.05
CA LEU A 12 -17.72 -3.15 4.64
C LEU A 12 -17.75 -3.36 3.12
N ASN A 13 -17.53 -2.29 2.34
CA ASN A 13 -17.46 -2.38 0.88
C ASN A 13 -16.35 -3.33 0.43
N GLY A 14 -15.16 -3.21 1.03
CA GLY A 14 -14.06 -4.15 0.78
C GLY A 14 -14.43 -5.59 1.13
N TYR A 15 -15.06 -5.82 2.29
CA TYR A 15 -15.49 -7.14 2.72
C TYR A 15 -16.53 -7.75 1.80
N LEU A 16 -17.59 -7.02 1.45
CA LEU A 16 -18.65 -7.53 0.59
C LEU A 16 -18.11 -7.86 -0.81
N LEU A 17 -17.26 -7.01 -1.38
CA LEU A 17 -16.62 -7.27 -2.67
C LEU A 17 -15.73 -8.51 -2.62
N LEU A 18 -14.82 -8.60 -1.64
CA LEU A 18 -13.96 -9.77 -1.50
C LEU A 18 -14.74 -11.04 -1.17
N ARG A 19 -15.85 -10.93 -0.42
CA ARG A 19 -16.73 -12.07 -0.14
C ARG A 19 -17.38 -12.59 -1.42
N LEU A 20 -17.86 -11.72 -2.32
CA LEU A 20 -18.39 -12.13 -3.62
C LEU A 20 -17.31 -12.79 -4.48
N LEU A 21 -16.15 -12.16 -4.52
CA LEU A 21 -15.03 -12.57 -5.36
C LEU A 21 -14.46 -13.92 -4.90
N LEU A 22 -14.19 -14.08 -3.61
CA LEU A 22 -13.45 -15.20 -3.04
C LEU A 22 -14.36 -16.17 -2.28
N LYS A 23 -15.65 -16.20 -2.63
CA LYS A 23 -16.68 -16.96 -1.92
C LYS A 23 -16.43 -18.46 -1.82
N ASP A 24 -15.65 -18.99 -2.76
CA ASP A 24 -15.32 -20.41 -2.93
C ASP A 24 -14.02 -20.78 -2.19
N LEU A 25 -13.24 -19.78 -1.77
CA LEU A 25 -11.95 -19.94 -1.11
C LEU A 25 -12.02 -19.77 0.40
N TYR A 26 -12.83 -18.80 0.84
CA TYR A 26 -12.84 -18.36 2.23
C TYR A 26 -14.26 -18.36 2.79
N CYS A 27 -14.40 -18.87 4.01
CA CYS A 27 -15.63 -18.69 4.76
C CYS A 27 -15.80 -17.21 5.16
N ALA A 28 -17.02 -16.79 5.51
CA ALA A 28 -17.34 -15.40 5.83
C ALA A 28 -16.51 -14.80 6.98
N ARG A 29 -16.04 -15.65 7.92
CA ARG A 29 -15.27 -15.21 9.09
C ARG A 29 -13.78 -15.57 8.98
N ASP A 30 -13.28 -15.85 7.77
CA ASP A 30 -11.87 -16.16 7.58
C ASP A 30 -11.01 -14.92 7.94
N PRO A 31 -10.03 -15.04 8.85
CA PRO A 31 -9.23 -13.91 9.29
C PRO A 31 -8.47 -13.22 8.15
N LEU A 32 -8.00 -13.99 7.16
CA LEU A 32 -7.27 -13.43 6.02
C LEU A 32 -8.21 -12.61 5.13
N LEU A 33 -9.42 -13.12 4.87
CA LEU A 33 -10.45 -12.37 4.14
C LEU A 33 -10.76 -11.03 4.83
N LEU A 34 -10.97 -11.06 6.15
CA LEU A 34 -11.25 -9.84 6.94
C LEU A 34 -10.06 -8.87 6.89
N ALA A 35 -8.84 -9.36 7.03
CA ALA A 35 -7.64 -8.53 7.00
C ALA A 35 -7.37 -7.89 5.63
N MET A 36 -7.69 -8.59 4.52
CA MET A 36 -7.61 -8.03 3.17
C MET A 36 -8.69 -6.98 2.89
N SER A 37 -9.83 -7.08 3.56
CA SER A 37 -11.01 -6.26 3.29
C SER A 37 -10.81 -4.77 3.58
N GLY A 38 -10.11 -4.43 4.66
CA GLY A 38 -9.84 -3.05 5.06
C GLY A 38 -9.07 -2.26 3.98
N PRO A 39 -7.84 -2.67 3.63
CA PRO A 39 -7.06 -2.00 2.60
C PRO A 39 -7.76 -1.96 1.24
N ALA A 40 -8.36 -3.08 0.80
CA ALA A 40 -9.10 -3.12 -0.45
C ALA A 40 -10.26 -2.11 -0.46
N GLY A 41 -11.01 -2.05 0.64
CA GLY A 41 -12.12 -1.12 0.82
C GLY A 41 -11.72 0.35 0.81
N LEU A 42 -10.59 0.70 1.44
CA LEU A 42 -10.04 2.06 1.41
C LEU A 42 -9.58 2.45 0.00
N GLY A 43 -8.89 1.56 -0.71
CA GLY A 43 -8.51 1.78 -2.12
C GLY A 43 -9.72 2.05 -3.01
N ILE A 44 -10.79 1.24 -2.87
CA ILE A 44 -12.06 1.45 -3.58
C ILE A 44 -12.70 2.79 -3.21
N SER A 45 -12.68 3.16 -1.93
CA SER A 45 -13.29 4.41 -1.46
C SER A 45 -12.59 5.64 -2.06
N GLY A 46 -11.26 5.60 -2.19
CA GLY A 46 -10.53 6.66 -2.89
C GLY A 46 -10.94 6.77 -4.37
N ILE A 47 -11.15 5.64 -5.05
CA ILE A 47 -11.62 5.64 -6.46
C ILE A 47 -13.05 6.16 -6.59
N VAL A 48 -13.98 5.73 -5.74
CA VAL A 48 -15.37 6.21 -5.74
C VAL A 48 -15.40 7.71 -5.46
N THR A 49 -14.57 8.18 -4.51
CA THR A 49 -14.43 9.61 -4.21
C THR A 49 -13.88 10.37 -5.41
N PHE A 50 -12.87 9.84 -6.11
CA PHE A 50 -12.34 10.46 -7.33
C PHE A 50 -13.39 10.55 -8.43
N ALA A 51 -14.14 9.46 -8.67
CA ALA A 51 -15.22 9.45 -9.66
C ALA A 51 -16.28 10.51 -9.33
N SER A 52 -16.67 10.64 -8.06
CA SER A 52 -17.62 11.66 -7.62
C SER A 52 -17.11 13.10 -7.86
N LEU A 53 -15.82 13.32 -7.63
CA LEU A 53 -15.16 14.60 -7.86
C LEU A 53 -15.15 14.96 -9.35
N LEU A 54 -14.82 14.00 -10.22
CA LEU A 54 -14.84 14.20 -11.67
C LEU A 54 -16.25 14.45 -12.21
N MET A 55 -17.26 13.75 -11.70
CA MET A 55 -18.66 13.92 -12.13
C MET A 55 -19.22 15.30 -11.79
N ALA A 56 -18.88 15.83 -10.62
CA ALA A 56 -19.43 17.10 -10.13
C ALA A 56 -18.53 18.31 -10.37
N GLY A 57 -17.28 18.11 -10.83
CA GLY A 57 -16.26 19.15 -10.96
C GLY A 57 -15.75 19.71 -9.61
N ARG A 58 -16.29 19.24 -8.49
CA ARG A 58 -15.96 19.61 -7.11
C ARG A 58 -16.43 18.52 -6.15
N LEU A 59 -15.89 18.49 -4.95
CA LEU A 59 -16.28 17.50 -3.94
C LEU A 59 -17.62 17.89 -3.29
N LEU A 60 -18.69 17.14 -3.60
CA LEU A 60 -20.01 17.31 -3.00
C LEU A 60 -20.24 16.22 -1.93
N PRO A 61 -20.23 16.54 -0.62
CA PRO A 61 -20.32 15.54 0.44
C PRO A 61 -21.51 14.59 0.29
N GLY A 62 -22.70 15.12 -0.03
CA GLY A 62 -23.91 14.32 -0.23
C GLY A 62 -23.80 13.30 -1.38
N LEU A 63 -23.20 13.69 -2.51
CA LEU A 63 -22.97 12.78 -3.64
C LEU A 63 -21.96 11.69 -3.27
N VAL A 64 -20.85 12.07 -2.63
CA VAL A 64 -19.81 11.12 -2.21
C VAL A 64 -20.42 10.07 -1.25
N ILE A 65 -21.19 10.52 -0.25
CA ILE A 65 -21.88 9.65 0.70
C ILE A 65 -22.88 8.73 -0.02
N ALA A 66 -23.71 9.28 -0.90
CA ALA A 66 -24.72 8.52 -1.63
C ALA A 66 -24.07 7.41 -2.49
N LEU A 67 -22.95 7.69 -3.17
CA LEU A 67 -22.24 6.70 -3.99
C LEU A 67 -21.63 5.57 -3.15
N HIS A 68 -21.05 5.88 -1.98
CA HIS A 68 -20.50 4.85 -1.09
C HIS A 68 -21.58 3.96 -0.48
N LEU A 69 -22.70 4.54 -0.06
CA LEU A 69 -23.85 3.81 0.48
C LEU A 69 -24.57 3.01 -0.62
N GLY A 70 -24.69 3.57 -1.82
CA GLY A 70 -25.23 2.87 -3.00
C GLY A 70 -24.39 1.66 -3.37
N LEU A 71 -23.06 1.80 -3.38
CA LEU A 71 -22.14 0.67 -3.56
C LEU A 71 -22.36 -0.40 -2.47
N ALA A 72 -22.44 -0.01 -1.20
CA ALA A 72 -22.68 -0.94 -0.10
C ALA A 72 -24.01 -1.68 -0.26
N ALA A 73 -25.07 -0.99 -0.68
CA ALA A 73 -26.38 -1.59 -0.92
C ALA A 73 -26.35 -2.60 -2.08
N VAL A 74 -25.74 -2.26 -3.21
CA VAL A 74 -25.59 -3.15 -4.37
C VAL A 74 -24.77 -4.39 -4.02
N LEU A 75 -23.65 -4.21 -3.31
CA LEU A 75 -22.80 -5.31 -2.89
C LEU A 75 -23.51 -6.20 -1.86
N THR A 76 -24.23 -5.61 -0.90
CA THR A 76 -25.02 -6.36 0.10
C THR A 76 -26.09 -7.19 -0.60
N TRP A 77 -26.87 -6.59 -1.49
CA TRP A 77 -27.87 -7.29 -2.29
C TRP A 77 -27.28 -8.45 -3.10
N SER A 78 -26.11 -8.22 -3.71
CA SER A 78 -25.39 -9.26 -4.46
C SER A 78 -24.93 -10.41 -3.56
N VAL A 79 -24.45 -10.13 -2.34
CA VAL A 79 -24.06 -11.15 -1.37
C VAL A 79 -25.27 -11.93 -0.86
N LEU A 80 -26.41 -11.28 -0.63
CA LEU A 80 -27.64 -11.94 -0.22
C LEU A 80 -28.21 -12.87 -1.30
N ARG A 81 -28.00 -12.56 -2.58
CA ARG A 81 -28.39 -13.41 -3.72
C ARG A 81 -27.36 -14.47 -4.09
N MET A 82 -26.19 -14.44 -3.46
CA MET A 82 -25.13 -15.40 -3.73
C MET A 82 -25.58 -16.80 -3.28
N LYS A 83 -25.56 -17.77 -4.20
CA LYS A 83 -25.78 -19.18 -3.85
C LYS A 83 -24.80 -19.59 -2.75
N LYS A 84 -25.30 -20.22 -1.68
CA LYS A 84 -24.47 -20.76 -0.61
C LYS A 84 -23.48 -21.75 -1.22
N THR A 85 -22.20 -21.49 -1.05
CA THR A 85 -21.11 -22.39 -1.42
C THR A 85 -20.77 -23.25 -0.22
N THR A 86 -20.67 -24.56 -0.44
CA THR A 86 -20.36 -25.54 0.60
C THR A 86 -18.86 -25.52 0.89
N ILE A 87 -18.39 -24.53 1.66
CA ILE A 87 -17.07 -24.60 2.29
C ILE A 87 -17.27 -25.42 3.57
N THR A 88 -16.78 -26.66 3.56
CA THR A 88 -16.93 -27.63 4.67
C THR A 88 -16.02 -27.32 5.85
N GLU A 89 -14.90 -26.62 5.65
CA GLU A 89 -13.99 -26.25 6.72
C GLU A 89 -14.42 -24.95 7.43
N LYS A 90 -14.61 -25.03 8.74
CA LYS A 90 -14.74 -23.83 9.60
C LYS A 90 -13.40 -23.10 9.61
N ALA A 91 -13.39 -21.80 9.31
CA ALA A 91 -12.16 -21.04 9.48
C ALA A 91 -11.72 -21.04 10.94
N PRO A 92 -10.42 -21.23 11.21
CA PRO A 92 -9.87 -21.13 12.55
C PRO A 92 -10.05 -19.69 13.04
N GLN A 93 -10.88 -19.51 14.07
CA GLN A 93 -11.08 -18.21 14.69
C GLN A 93 -9.76 -17.73 15.29
N VAL A 94 -9.54 -16.41 15.27
CA VAL A 94 -8.45 -15.80 16.03
C VAL A 94 -8.95 -15.64 17.47
N PRO A 95 -8.24 -16.19 18.48
CA PRO A 95 -8.57 -15.97 19.88
C PRO A 95 -8.66 -14.47 20.21
N ALA A 96 -9.66 -14.07 21.01
CA ALA A 96 -9.87 -12.67 21.40
C ALA A 96 -8.61 -12.01 22.02
N PRO A 97 -7.79 -12.69 22.84
CA PRO A 97 -6.54 -12.10 23.34
C PRO A 97 -5.54 -11.73 22.24
N ILE A 98 -5.48 -12.52 21.17
CA ILE A 98 -4.60 -12.25 20.02
C ILE A 98 -5.11 -11.02 19.26
N THR A 99 -6.42 -10.93 19.02
CA THR A 99 -7.02 -9.75 18.39
C THR A 99 -6.79 -8.49 19.23
N ALA A 100 -6.95 -8.57 20.55
CA ALA A 100 -6.64 -7.48 21.46
C ALA A 100 -5.16 -7.11 21.41
N GLY A 101 -4.26 -8.09 21.41
CA GLY A 101 -2.82 -7.89 21.27
C GLY A 101 -2.44 -7.13 19.99
N LEU A 102 -3.04 -7.49 18.85
CA LEU A 102 -2.83 -6.74 17.59
C LEU A 102 -3.30 -5.28 17.70
N GLY A 103 -4.41 -5.02 18.40
CA GLY A 103 -4.86 -3.66 18.70
C GLY A 103 -3.88 -2.90 19.58
N LEU A 104 -3.31 -3.55 20.59
CA LEU A 104 -2.30 -2.95 21.48
C LEU A 104 -1.01 -2.56 20.73
N LEU A 105 -0.61 -3.32 19.70
CA LEU A 105 0.56 -2.98 18.88
C LEU A 105 0.42 -1.67 18.09
N VAL A 106 -0.80 -1.13 17.96
CA VAL A 106 -1.04 0.15 17.28
C VAL A 106 -0.95 1.34 18.25
N LEU A 107 -1.00 1.10 19.57
CA LEU A 107 -0.94 2.17 20.57
C LEU A 107 0.33 3.03 20.48
N PRO A 108 1.54 2.48 20.26
CA PRO A 108 2.73 3.30 20.05
C PRO A 108 2.60 4.24 18.84
N THR A 109 2.02 3.74 17.74
CA THR A 109 1.76 4.54 16.53
C THR A 109 0.72 5.63 16.80
N ALA A 110 -0.34 5.30 17.53
CA ALA A 110 -1.37 6.26 17.93
C ALA A 110 -0.82 7.35 18.86
N PHE A 111 0.04 6.96 19.81
CA PHE A 111 0.73 7.89 20.69
C PHE A 111 1.66 8.83 19.90
N PHE A 112 2.43 8.30 18.96
CA PHE A 112 3.26 9.13 18.09
C PHE A 112 2.40 10.10 17.25
N ALA A 113 1.33 9.61 16.61
CA ALA A 113 0.40 10.44 15.84
C ALA A 113 -0.31 11.50 16.69
N TRP A 114 -0.47 11.25 17.99
CA TRP A 114 -0.99 12.23 18.95
C TRP A 114 0.02 13.35 19.24
N LEU A 115 1.29 13.01 19.43
CA LEU A 115 2.37 13.99 19.65
C LEU A 115 2.63 14.86 18.41
N TYR A 116 2.43 14.30 17.21
CA TYR A 116 2.63 15.00 15.94
C TYR A 116 1.29 15.21 15.23
N PRO A 117 0.52 16.24 15.65
CA PRO A 117 -0.88 16.40 15.28
C PRO A 117 -1.14 16.49 13.77
N TYR A 118 -0.17 17.00 13.02
CA TYR A 118 -0.21 17.18 11.57
C TYR A 118 0.65 16.15 10.80
N GLY A 119 1.23 15.18 11.51
CA GLY A 119 2.15 14.19 10.97
C GLY A 119 3.56 14.75 10.76
N GLY A 120 4.38 14.02 10.01
CA GLY A 120 5.70 14.49 9.58
C GLY A 120 5.63 15.51 8.44
N TRP A 121 6.78 15.92 7.92
CA TRP A 121 6.88 16.96 6.89
C TRP A 121 5.97 16.70 5.68
N ASP A 122 6.07 15.53 5.07
CA ASP A 122 5.26 15.17 3.89
C ASP A 122 3.76 15.14 4.19
N ALA A 123 3.37 14.78 5.40
CA ALA A 123 1.97 14.67 5.77
C ALA A 123 1.27 16.01 5.66
N TRP A 124 1.79 17.04 6.33
CA TRP A 124 1.13 18.33 6.33
C TRP A 124 1.38 19.12 5.05
N SER A 125 2.56 18.97 4.43
CA SER A 125 2.96 19.77 3.26
C SER A 125 2.51 19.18 1.92
N LEU A 126 2.24 17.88 1.81
CA LEU A 126 1.76 17.22 0.59
C LEU A 126 0.36 16.64 0.79
N TRP A 127 0.22 15.65 1.67
CA TRP A 127 -0.96 14.77 1.68
C TRP A 127 -2.20 15.45 2.29
N ASN A 128 -2.05 16.03 3.48
CA ASN A 128 -3.12 16.75 4.16
C ASN A 128 -3.43 18.08 3.48
N LEU A 129 -2.42 18.73 2.85
CA LEU A 129 -2.64 19.93 2.05
C LEU A 129 -3.51 19.61 0.82
N LYS A 130 -3.16 18.58 0.05
CA LYS A 130 -3.98 18.09 -1.08
C LYS A 130 -5.40 17.78 -0.65
N ALA A 131 -5.57 17.08 0.48
CA ALA A 131 -6.91 16.76 0.99
C ALA A 131 -7.73 18.04 1.24
N ARG A 132 -7.12 19.10 1.78
CA ARG A 132 -7.78 20.39 2.00
C ARG A 132 -8.18 21.08 0.71
N PHE A 133 -7.33 21.05 -0.32
CA PHE A 133 -7.71 21.56 -1.64
C PHE A 133 -8.91 20.80 -2.22
N LEU A 134 -8.89 19.47 -2.12
CA LEU A 134 -10.01 18.63 -2.59
C LEU A 134 -11.32 18.92 -1.85
N PHE A 135 -11.25 19.14 -0.54
CA PHE A 135 -12.44 19.30 0.31
C PHE A 135 -12.96 20.73 0.40
N LEU A 136 -12.07 21.71 0.53
CA LEU A 136 -12.42 23.13 0.74
C LEU A 136 -12.34 23.97 -0.53
N GLY A 137 -11.61 23.51 -1.56
CA GLY A 137 -11.33 24.29 -2.76
C GLY A 137 -12.51 24.52 -3.69
N GLY A 138 -13.63 23.80 -3.50
CA GLY A 138 -14.81 23.90 -4.37
C GLY A 138 -14.45 23.63 -5.83
N GLU A 139 -14.80 24.55 -6.72
CA GLU A 139 -14.45 24.47 -8.16
C GLU A 139 -12.95 24.67 -8.43
N ASN A 140 -12.22 25.26 -7.47
CA ASN A 140 -10.78 25.54 -7.57
C ASN A 140 -9.91 24.46 -6.90
N TRP A 141 -10.45 23.25 -6.69
CA TRP A 141 -9.72 22.16 -6.02
C TRP A 141 -8.42 21.77 -6.75
N THR A 142 -8.32 22.02 -8.05
CA THR A 142 -7.12 21.76 -8.87
C THR A 142 -6.00 22.77 -8.62
N GLY A 143 -6.23 23.84 -7.85
CA GLY A 143 -5.21 24.86 -7.54
C GLY A 143 -3.95 24.30 -6.89
N MET A 144 -4.04 23.14 -6.22
CA MET A 144 -2.88 22.41 -5.67
C MET A 144 -1.88 21.95 -6.74
N PHE A 145 -2.32 21.85 -8.00
CA PHE A 145 -1.49 21.44 -9.12
C PHE A 145 -0.90 22.64 -9.89
N ALA A 146 -1.14 23.87 -9.44
CA ALA A 146 -0.56 25.04 -10.08
C ALA A 146 0.98 25.03 -10.00
N PRO A 147 1.70 25.63 -10.97
CA PRO A 147 3.15 25.72 -10.96
C PRO A 147 3.78 26.31 -9.69
N VAL A 148 3.08 27.27 -9.06
CA VAL A 148 3.52 27.87 -7.79
C VAL A 148 3.59 26.85 -6.64
N MET A 149 2.92 25.71 -6.76
CA MET A 149 2.88 24.65 -5.74
C MET A 149 3.97 23.59 -5.93
N ASN A 150 4.98 23.80 -6.79
CA ASN A 150 6.00 22.79 -7.13
C ASN A 150 6.69 22.18 -5.90
N SER A 151 7.01 22.99 -4.89
CA SER A 151 7.62 22.53 -3.62
C SER A 151 6.75 21.57 -2.81
N HIS A 152 5.48 21.38 -3.20
CA HIS A 152 4.51 20.49 -2.57
C HIS A 152 4.20 19.24 -3.41
N HIS A 153 5.08 18.92 -4.37
CA HIS A 153 4.99 17.75 -5.25
C HIS A 153 3.60 17.59 -5.88
N PRO A 154 3.15 18.55 -6.71
CA PRO A 154 1.84 18.51 -7.34
C PRO A 154 1.67 17.27 -8.23
N SER A 155 2.77 16.76 -8.78
CA SER A 155 2.88 15.51 -9.53
C SER A 155 2.78 14.23 -8.68
N TYR A 156 2.41 14.29 -7.40
CA TYR A 156 2.10 13.08 -6.64
C TYR A 156 0.60 12.73 -6.72
N PRO A 157 0.23 11.46 -6.97
CA PRO A 157 -1.15 10.97 -6.99
C PRO A 157 -1.95 11.28 -5.73
N ILE A 158 -3.29 11.19 -5.81
CA ILE A 158 -4.21 11.73 -4.80
C ILE A 158 -5.09 10.70 -4.08
N LEU A 159 -4.81 9.38 -4.14
CA LEU A 159 -5.64 8.38 -3.45
C LEU A 159 -5.77 8.63 -1.94
N LEU A 160 -4.65 8.85 -1.24
CA LEU A 160 -4.67 9.16 0.21
C LEU A 160 -5.43 10.48 0.49
N PRO A 161 -5.13 11.60 -0.19
CA PRO A 161 -5.94 12.82 -0.09
C PRO A 161 -7.45 12.63 -0.29
N LEU A 162 -7.86 11.81 -1.28
CA LEU A 162 -9.26 11.50 -1.54
C LEU A 162 -9.90 10.70 -0.41
N ILE A 163 -9.19 9.71 0.14
CA ILE A 163 -9.66 8.94 1.31
C ILE A 163 -9.84 9.86 2.51
N THR A 164 -8.92 10.78 2.76
CA THR A 164 -9.04 11.78 3.83
C THR A 164 -10.26 12.68 3.60
N ALA A 165 -10.44 13.21 2.39
CA ALA A 165 -11.58 14.07 2.05
C ALA A 165 -12.92 13.32 2.16
N TRP A 166 -12.98 12.04 1.80
CA TRP A 166 -14.14 11.17 2.03
C TRP A 166 -14.55 11.13 3.51
N HIS A 167 -13.58 11.03 4.42
CA HIS A 167 -13.87 11.00 5.85
C HIS A 167 -14.37 12.35 6.36
N TRP A 168 -13.83 13.46 5.84
CA TRP A 168 -14.31 14.80 6.17
C TRP A 168 -15.73 15.09 5.67
N CYS A 169 -16.27 14.38 4.67
CA CYS A 169 -17.68 14.49 4.25
C CYS A 169 -18.68 14.24 5.38
N TRP A 170 -18.29 13.51 6.42
CA TRP A 170 -19.13 13.18 7.57
C TRP A 170 -18.94 14.13 8.77
N GLY A 171 -17.98 15.04 8.67
CA GLY A 171 -17.64 16.00 9.72
C GLY A 171 -18.11 17.41 9.40
N THR A 172 -17.73 18.35 10.27
CA THR A 172 -18.03 19.78 10.09
C THR A 172 -16.93 20.55 9.36
N GLY A 173 -15.83 19.89 8.96
CA GLY A 173 -14.69 20.54 8.31
C GLY A 173 -13.46 19.66 8.17
N ALA A 174 -12.38 20.25 7.64
CA ALA A 174 -11.09 19.61 7.45
C ALA A 174 -10.25 19.56 8.74
N ASP A 175 -10.50 18.55 9.57
CA ASP A 175 -9.85 18.37 10.87
C ASP A 175 -8.52 17.57 10.79
N HIS A 176 -7.66 17.75 11.79
CA HIS A 176 -6.36 17.06 11.88
C HIS A 176 -6.43 15.64 12.45
N LEU A 177 -7.57 15.25 13.01
CA LEU A 177 -7.75 14.01 13.75
C LEU A 177 -8.10 12.85 12.82
N THR A 178 -8.81 13.14 11.73
CA THR A 178 -9.13 12.22 10.64
C THR A 178 -7.85 11.59 10.04
N PRO A 179 -6.83 12.33 9.57
CA PRO A 179 -5.55 11.74 9.14
C PRO A 179 -4.87 10.85 10.18
N ARG A 180 -4.94 11.20 11.48
CA ARG A 180 -4.38 10.36 12.56
C ARG A 180 -5.11 9.03 12.70
N VAL A 181 -6.45 9.06 12.69
CA VAL A 181 -7.25 7.83 12.75
C VAL A 181 -6.97 6.95 11.54
N LEU A 182 -6.87 7.55 10.36
CA LEU A 182 -6.53 6.83 9.13
C LEU A 182 -5.15 6.18 9.20
N THR A 183 -4.13 6.86 9.72
CA THR A 183 -2.78 6.28 9.88
C THR A 183 -2.77 5.12 10.87
N CYS A 184 -3.53 5.21 11.97
CA CYS A 184 -3.66 4.12 12.92
C CYS A 184 -4.43 2.94 12.32
N ALA A 185 -5.51 3.22 11.58
CA ALA A 185 -6.33 2.21 10.93
C ALA A 185 -5.54 1.44 9.85
N ILE A 186 -4.83 2.13 8.96
CA ILE A 186 -4.02 1.44 7.93
C ILE A 186 -2.87 0.64 8.55
N THR A 187 -2.29 1.13 9.66
CA THR A 187 -1.27 0.37 10.41
C THR A 187 -1.87 -0.91 11.01
N LEU A 188 -3.04 -0.83 11.65
CA LEU A 188 -3.75 -2.00 12.17
C LEU A 188 -4.06 -3.01 11.05
N MET A 189 -4.50 -2.52 9.90
CA MET A 189 -4.79 -3.36 8.74
C MET A 189 -3.53 -4.04 8.18
N ALA A 190 -2.40 -3.32 8.12
CA ALA A 190 -1.12 -3.89 7.71
C ALA A 190 -0.66 -5.02 8.66
N LEU A 191 -0.73 -4.77 9.98
CA LEU A 191 -0.38 -5.77 11.00
C LEU A 191 -1.34 -6.96 10.97
N GLY A 192 -2.66 -6.73 10.86
CA GLY A 192 -3.66 -7.78 10.77
C GLY A 192 -3.52 -8.64 9.51
N LEU A 193 -3.17 -8.02 8.37
CA LEU A 193 -2.91 -8.72 7.12
C LEU A 193 -1.63 -9.55 7.19
N LEU A 194 -0.55 -8.98 7.74
CA LEU A 194 0.70 -9.69 7.96
C LEU A 194 0.50 -10.89 8.89
N PHE A 195 -0.13 -10.66 10.05
CA PHE A 195 -0.46 -11.70 11.01
C PHE A 195 -1.26 -12.83 10.37
N SER A 196 -2.35 -12.51 9.69
CA SER A 196 -3.23 -13.50 9.09
C SER A 196 -2.54 -14.31 7.99
N ALA A 197 -1.68 -13.67 7.19
CA ALA A 197 -0.90 -14.32 6.15
C ALA A 197 0.15 -15.28 6.72
N ILE A 198 0.89 -14.87 7.76
CA ILE A 198 1.90 -15.70 8.42
C ILE A 198 1.21 -16.85 9.16
N ARG A 199 0.18 -16.57 9.95
CA ARG A 199 -0.57 -17.54 10.75
C ARG A 199 -1.04 -18.72 9.89
N ARG A 200 -1.57 -18.42 8.72
CA ARG A 200 -2.09 -19.42 7.77
C ARG A 200 -1.02 -20.38 7.24
N ARG A 201 0.27 -20.00 7.34
CA ARG A 201 1.42 -20.76 6.80
C ARG A 201 2.25 -21.43 7.87
N THR A 202 2.33 -20.83 9.06
CA THR A 202 3.31 -21.23 10.09
C THR A 202 2.70 -21.40 11.48
N GLY A 203 1.45 -20.97 11.71
CA GLY A 203 0.77 -21.04 13.00
C GLY A 203 0.83 -19.75 13.83
N ASP A 204 0.14 -19.75 14.97
CA ASP A 204 -0.15 -18.55 15.75
C ASP A 204 1.10 -17.93 16.38
N LEU A 205 1.99 -18.75 16.97
CA LEU A 205 3.16 -18.28 17.70
C LEU A 205 4.10 -17.47 16.82
N LEU A 206 4.47 -18.01 15.65
CA LEU A 206 5.38 -17.31 14.74
C LEU A 206 4.72 -16.05 14.15
N ALA A 207 3.42 -16.11 13.86
CA ALA A 207 2.68 -14.94 13.40
C ALA A 207 2.68 -13.81 14.43
N LEU A 208 2.51 -14.13 15.73
CA LEU A 208 2.61 -13.18 16.83
C LEU A 208 4.02 -12.60 16.95
N ILE A 209 5.06 -13.44 16.94
CA ILE A 209 6.45 -12.97 17.07
C ILE A 209 6.82 -12.03 15.92
N MET A 210 6.54 -12.43 14.68
CA MET A 210 6.93 -11.67 13.49
C MET A 210 6.13 -10.38 13.33
N THR A 211 4.82 -10.41 13.60
CA THR A 211 3.97 -9.20 13.56
C THR A 211 4.27 -8.28 14.75
N GLY A 212 4.53 -8.86 15.92
CA GLY A 212 4.98 -8.15 17.11
C GLY A 212 6.29 -7.42 16.86
N TRP A 213 7.28 -8.10 16.26
CA TRP A 213 8.55 -7.48 15.88
C TRP A 213 8.35 -6.24 15.01
N LEU A 214 7.47 -6.29 14.00
CA LEU A 214 7.12 -5.12 13.20
C LEU A 214 6.47 -4.01 14.03
N GLY A 215 5.41 -4.36 14.79
CA GLY A 215 4.63 -3.41 15.59
C GLY A 215 5.43 -2.75 16.72
N THR A 216 6.52 -3.37 17.17
CA THR A 216 7.42 -2.83 18.19
C THR A 216 8.69 -2.22 17.64
N LEU A 217 8.93 -2.27 16.32
CA LEU A 217 10.13 -1.67 15.71
C LEU A 217 10.01 -0.13 15.79
N PRO A 218 10.87 0.58 16.55
CA PRO A 218 10.67 2.00 16.84
C PRO A 218 10.58 2.87 15.58
N PHE A 219 11.42 2.57 14.59
CA PHE A 219 11.41 3.30 13.32
C PHE A 219 10.13 3.04 12.51
N PHE A 220 9.61 1.82 12.53
CA PHE A 220 8.31 1.51 11.90
C PHE A 220 7.19 2.29 12.57
N VAL A 221 7.13 2.28 13.91
CA VAL A 221 6.14 3.02 14.70
C VAL A 221 6.15 4.51 14.37
N GLN A 222 7.34 5.12 14.34
CA GLN A 222 7.53 6.53 13.99
C GLN A 222 7.02 6.83 12.58
N MET A 223 7.46 6.06 11.58
CA MET A 223 7.11 6.27 10.18
C MET A 223 5.62 6.01 9.91
N ALA A 224 5.05 4.97 10.52
CA ALA A 224 3.61 4.66 10.44
C ALA A 224 2.74 5.73 11.12
N GLY A 225 3.25 6.36 12.19
CA GLY A 225 2.57 7.46 12.89
C GLY A 225 2.73 8.81 12.22
N SER A 226 3.66 8.93 11.25
CA SER A 226 3.99 10.19 10.57
C SER A 226 2.96 10.60 9.52
N GLN A 227 1.88 9.84 9.32
CA GLN A 227 0.80 10.10 8.34
C GLN A 227 1.30 10.17 6.88
N TYR A 228 2.38 9.45 6.57
CA TYR A 228 2.95 9.41 5.23
C TYR A 228 2.22 8.41 4.34
N ALA A 229 2.25 8.64 3.02
CA ALA A 229 1.74 7.70 2.03
C ALA A 229 2.52 6.37 1.97
N ASP A 230 3.73 6.31 2.53
CA ASP A 230 4.61 5.14 2.44
C ASP A 230 3.99 3.88 3.10
N ILE A 231 3.28 4.03 4.24
CA ILE A 231 2.59 2.88 4.88
C ILE A 231 1.45 2.35 4.00
N TRP A 232 0.80 3.22 3.22
CA TRP A 232 -0.27 2.84 2.29
C TRP A 232 0.30 2.03 1.13
N VAL A 233 1.39 2.52 0.52
CA VAL A 233 2.12 1.79 -0.53
C VAL A 233 2.57 0.43 0.01
N GLY A 234 3.17 0.38 1.20
CA GLY A 234 3.60 -0.86 1.83
C GLY A 234 2.46 -1.84 2.13
N THR A 235 1.30 -1.33 2.57
CA THR A 235 0.12 -2.16 2.84
C THR A 235 -0.49 -2.73 1.55
N PHE A 236 -0.55 -1.93 0.48
CA PHE A 236 -1.01 -2.42 -0.82
C PHE A 236 0.00 -3.39 -1.46
N PHE A 237 1.30 -3.17 -1.28
CA PHE A 237 2.32 -4.13 -1.68
C PHE A 237 2.17 -5.46 -0.94
N LEU A 238 1.95 -5.41 0.38
CA LEU A 238 1.66 -6.60 1.19
C LEU A 238 0.38 -7.31 0.70
N LEU A 239 -0.70 -6.57 0.42
CA LEU A 239 -1.94 -7.13 -0.12
C LEU A 239 -1.71 -7.82 -1.47
N ALA A 240 -0.94 -7.21 -2.37
CA ALA A 240 -0.59 -7.80 -3.66
C ALA A 240 0.22 -9.08 -3.49
N ALA A 241 1.25 -9.05 -2.63
CA ALA A 241 2.10 -10.19 -2.32
C ALA A 241 1.29 -11.34 -1.73
N VAL A 242 0.51 -11.09 -0.67
CA VAL A 242 -0.33 -12.10 0.00
C VAL A 242 -1.32 -12.73 -0.98
N SER A 243 -2.03 -11.92 -1.77
CA SER A 243 -3.01 -12.42 -2.75
C SER A 243 -2.33 -13.28 -3.82
N LEU A 244 -1.14 -12.88 -4.28
CA LEU A 244 -0.37 -13.66 -5.24
C LEU A 244 0.16 -14.96 -4.64
N LEU A 245 0.64 -14.96 -3.39
CA LEU A 245 1.06 -16.18 -2.70
C LEU A 245 -0.11 -17.15 -2.47
N GLU A 246 -1.30 -16.63 -2.14
CA GLU A 246 -2.52 -17.43 -2.04
C GLU A 246 -2.94 -17.98 -3.40
N PHE A 247 -2.77 -17.21 -4.48
CA PHE A 247 -2.98 -17.71 -5.84
C PHE A 247 -2.01 -18.86 -6.15
N LEU A 248 -0.73 -18.73 -5.82
CA LEU A 248 0.25 -19.81 -6.07
C LEU A 248 -0.11 -21.09 -5.33
N ARG A 249 -0.77 -20.98 -4.17
CA ARG A 249 -1.21 -22.11 -3.33
C ARG A 249 -2.51 -22.74 -3.81
N THR A 250 -3.51 -21.93 -4.16
CA THR A 250 -4.89 -22.36 -4.44
C THR A 250 -5.23 -22.42 -5.93
N LYS A 251 -4.38 -21.83 -6.77
CA LYS A 251 -4.56 -21.67 -8.22
C LYS A 251 -5.85 -20.96 -8.63
N THR A 252 -6.48 -20.18 -7.74
CA THR A 252 -7.74 -19.51 -8.03
C THR A 252 -7.54 -18.14 -8.67
N PRO A 253 -7.87 -17.94 -9.96
CA PRO A 253 -7.55 -16.69 -10.69
C PRO A 253 -8.15 -15.42 -10.08
N ARG A 254 -9.24 -15.54 -9.32
CA ARG A 254 -9.89 -14.39 -8.66
C ARG A 254 -9.00 -13.69 -7.63
N LEU A 255 -8.01 -14.38 -7.07
CA LEU A 255 -7.00 -13.74 -6.21
C LEU A 255 -6.10 -12.78 -7.01
N LEU A 256 -5.90 -13.03 -8.31
CA LEU A 256 -5.14 -12.11 -9.17
C LEU A 256 -5.91 -10.82 -9.48
N ILE A 257 -7.24 -10.81 -9.34
CA ILE A 257 -8.04 -9.58 -9.39
C ILE A 257 -7.68 -8.69 -8.19
N VAL A 258 -7.53 -9.29 -6.99
CA VAL A 258 -7.09 -8.56 -5.80
C VAL A 258 -5.65 -8.09 -5.95
N THR A 259 -4.76 -8.93 -6.50
CA THR A 259 -3.39 -8.54 -6.81
C THR A 259 -3.36 -7.33 -7.76
N GLY A 260 -4.04 -7.39 -8.91
CA GLY A 260 -4.05 -6.29 -9.89
C GLY A 260 -4.63 -4.99 -9.32
N ALA A 261 -5.71 -5.07 -8.53
CA ALA A 261 -6.26 -3.91 -7.83
C ALA A 261 -5.26 -3.30 -6.84
N ALA A 262 -4.60 -4.12 -6.02
CA ALA A 262 -3.62 -3.66 -5.04
C ALA A 262 -2.39 -3.00 -5.72
N LEU A 263 -1.92 -3.58 -6.84
CA LEU A 263 -0.85 -2.98 -7.64
C LEU A 263 -1.24 -1.60 -8.19
N ALA A 264 -2.48 -1.45 -8.66
CA ALA A 264 -2.98 -0.17 -9.15
C ALA A 264 -3.19 0.86 -8.03
N PHE A 265 -3.66 0.45 -6.85
CA PHE A 265 -3.83 1.34 -5.70
C PHE A 265 -2.49 1.94 -5.23
N MET A 266 -1.39 1.17 -5.28
CA MET A 266 -0.05 1.72 -5.02
C MET A 266 0.26 2.87 -6.00
N GLY A 267 0.01 2.64 -7.29
CA GLY A 267 0.22 3.64 -8.32
C GLY A 267 -0.60 4.91 -8.11
N PHE A 268 -1.83 4.80 -7.63
CA PHE A 268 -2.66 5.98 -7.34
C PHE A 268 -2.36 6.64 -5.98
N THR A 269 -1.47 6.05 -5.17
CA THR A 269 -1.08 6.57 -3.85
C THR A 269 0.15 7.49 -3.93
N LYS A 270 1.18 7.06 -4.66
CA LYS A 270 2.48 7.75 -4.77
C LYS A 270 3.13 7.38 -6.10
N LEU A 271 3.95 8.26 -6.69
CA LEU A 271 4.66 7.97 -7.95
C LEU A 271 5.56 6.72 -7.84
N ASP A 272 6.27 6.59 -6.72
CA ASP A 272 7.06 5.40 -6.38
C ASP A 272 6.25 4.09 -6.45
N GLY A 273 4.96 4.17 -6.10
CA GLY A 273 4.03 3.06 -6.17
C GLY A 273 3.68 2.65 -7.59
N ILE A 274 3.77 3.54 -8.58
CA ILE A 274 3.58 3.21 -10.00
C ILE A 274 4.71 2.29 -10.46
N LEU A 275 5.95 2.69 -10.17
CA LEU A 275 7.14 1.91 -10.51
C LEU A 275 7.14 0.55 -9.79
N LEU A 276 6.87 0.54 -8.48
CA LEU A 276 6.78 -0.71 -7.71
C LEU A 276 5.65 -1.62 -8.24
N GLY A 277 4.48 -1.04 -8.54
CA GLY A 277 3.35 -1.76 -9.11
C GLY A 277 3.70 -2.41 -10.45
N ALA A 278 4.36 -1.67 -11.35
CA ALA A 278 4.80 -2.16 -12.66
C ALA A 278 5.86 -3.26 -12.55
N ILE A 279 6.90 -3.08 -11.72
CA ILE A 279 7.92 -4.11 -11.49
C ILE A 279 7.29 -5.39 -10.95
N THR A 280 6.42 -5.26 -9.95
CA THR A 280 5.73 -6.41 -9.34
C THR A 280 4.80 -7.10 -10.34
N LEU A 281 4.11 -6.34 -11.20
CA LEU A 281 3.30 -6.89 -12.30
C LEU A 281 4.17 -7.71 -13.25
N ILE A 282 5.30 -7.17 -13.73
CA ILE A 282 6.19 -7.85 -14.68
C ILE A 282 6.72 -9.16 -14.08
N ILE A 283 7.19 -9.12 -12.82
CA ILE A 283 7.69 -10.31 -12.12
C ILE A 283 6.58 -11.32 -11.88
N GLY A 284 5.38 -10.84 -11.51
CA GLY A 284 4.19 -11.66 -11.37
C GLY A 284 3.84 -12.36 -12.68
N LEU A 285 3.77 -11.63 -13.80
CA LEU A 285 3.52 -12.18 -15.13
C LEU A 285 4.56 -13.23 -15.52
N TYR A 286 5.85 -12.96 -15.26
CA TYR A 286 6.91 -13.93 -15.49
C TYR A 286 6.69 -15.21 -14.67
N ALA A 287 6.36 -15.09 -13.39
CA ALA A 287 6.09 -16.23 -12.53
C ALA A 287 4.82 -17.02 -12.94
N LEU A 288 3.84 -16.35 -13.54
CA LEU A 288 2.62 -16.96 -14.05
C LEU A 288 2.82 -17.75 -15.36
N ARG A 289 3.88 -17.51 -16.14
CA ARG A 289 4.12 -18.21 -17.43
C ARG A 289 4.11 -19.73 -17.32
N ALA A 290 4.52 -20.25 -16.16
CA ALA A 290 4.59 -21.68 -15.91
C ALA A 290 3.36 -22.24 -15.17
N ILE A 291 2.28 -21.46 -15.04
CA ILE A 291 1.07 -21.81 -14.29
C ILE A 291 -0.12 -21.78 -15.27
N LYS A 292 -0.71 -22.94 -15.55
CA LYS A 292 -1.70 -23.15 -16.63
C LYS A 292 -3.21 -22.94 -16.33
N PRO A 293 -3.71 -22.45 -15.17
CA PRO A 293 -5.14 -22.22 -15.01
C PRO A 293 -5.63 -21.17 -16.03
N ALA A 294 -6.73 -21.50 -16.71
CA ALA A 294 -7.40 -20.59 -17.62
C ALA A 294 -7.83 -19.30 -16.87
N GLY A 295 -7.73 -18.16 -17.56
CA GLY A 295 -8.18 -16.88 -17.02
C GLY A 295 -7.21 -16.19 -16.04
N THR A 296 -6.04 -16.76 -15.75
CA THR A 296 -5.03 -16.14 -14.86
C THR A 296 -4.50 -14.82 -15.39
N LEU A 297 -4.04 -14.81 -16.64
CA LEU A 297 -3.50 -13.62 -17.29
C LEU A 297 -4.56 -12.53 -17.48
N PRO A 298 -5.77 -12.82 -18.03
CA PRO A 298 -6.85 -11.83 -18.07
C PRO A 298 -7.24 -11.29 -16.70
N ALA A 299 -7.34 -12.13 -15.67
CA ALA A 299 -7.71 -11.68 -14.33
C ALA A 299 -6.73 -10.65 -13.77
N LEU A 300 -5.42 -10.87 -13.94
CA LEU A 300 -4.39 -9.93 -13.48
C LEU A 300 -4.35 -8.65 -14.34
N LEU A 301 -4.29 -8.77 -15.67
CA LEU A 301 -4.12 -7.63 -16.55
C LEU A 301 -5.35 -6.73 -16.61
N LEU A 302 -6.56 -7.33 -16.71
CA LEU A 302 -7.79 -6.55 -16.78
C LEU A 302 -8.09 -5.84 -15.46
N SER A 303 -7.84 -6.50 -14.32
CA SER A 303 -8.00 -5.84 -13.02
C SER A 303 -6.97 -4.73 -12.82
N PHE A 304 -5.68 -4.97 -13.10
CA PHE A 304 -4.65 -3.94 -13.02
C PHE A 304 -4.98 -2.75 -13.94
N GLY A 305 -5.36 -3.00 -15.19
CA GLY A 305 -5.74 -1.96 -16.15
C GLY A 305 -6.96 -1.17 -15.68
N ALA A 306 -8.05 -1.85 -15.28
CA ALA A 306 -9.27 -1.20 -14.82
C ALA A 306 -9.04 -0.34 -13.57
N PHE A 307 -8.32 -0.85 -12.58
CA PHE A 307 -8.03 -0.11 -11.35
C PHE A 307 -6.92 0.94 -11.51
N SER A 308 -6.13 0.89 -12.59
CA SER A 308 -5.16 1.95 -12.93
C SER A 308 -5.79 3.12 -13.69
N LEU A 309 -7.04 3.00 -14.14
CA LEU A 309 -7.73 4.06 -14.88
C LEU A 309 -7.75 5.41 -14.10
N PRO A 310 -8.04 5.46 -12.79
CA PRO A 310 -7.92 6.70 -12.02
C PRO A 310 -6.52 7.32 -12.05
N THR A 311 -5.48 6.49 -11.93
CA THR A 311 -4.09 6.94 -12.04
C THR A 311 -3.80 7.49 -13.43
N ILE A 312 -4.24 6.82 -14.49
CA ILE A 312 -4.04 7.24 -15.88
C ILE A 312 -4.76 8.58 -16.13
N VAL A 313 -6.03 8.70 -15.74
CA VAL A 313 -6.80 9.94 -15.85
C VAL A 313 -6.09 11.06 -15.08
N TRP A 314 -5.63 10.78 -13.86
CA TRP A 314 -4.89 11.76 -13.07
C TRP A 314 -3.58 12.20 -13.74
N LEU A 315 -2.79 11.25 -14.27
CA LEU A 315 -1.54 11.52 -15.00
C LEU A 315 -1.77 12.37 -16.27
N LEU A 316 -2.83 12.08 -17.03
CA LEU A 316 -3.09 12.72 -18.31
C LEU A 316 -3.66 14.14 -18.18
N PHE A 317 -4.49 14.38 -17.16
CA PHE A 317 -5.27 15.61 -17.08
C PHE A 317 -4.86 16.56 -15.95
N PHE A 318 -4.18 16.08 -14.91
CA PHE A 318 -3.94 16.86 -13.70
C PHE A 318 -2.46 16.99 -13.32
N VAL A 319 -1.57 16.14 -13.84
CA VAL A 319 -0.14 16.29 -13.58
C VAL A 319 0.41 17.49 -14.33
N PRO A 320 1.04 18.44 -13.64
CA PRO A 320 1.64 19.60 -14.30
C PRO A 320 2.81 19.16 -15.19
N HIS A 321 2.85 19.65 -16.42
CA HIS A 321 3.97 19.40 -17.33
C HIS A 321 5.17 20.31 -16.98
N GLY A 322 6.38 19.79 -17.17
CA GLY A 322 7.62 20.59 -17.13
C GLY A 322 8.12 20.98 -15.73
N GLN A 323 7.66 20.31 -14.67
CA GLN A 323 8.16 20.53 -13.30
C GLN A 323 9.27 19.53 -12.90
N ASP A 324 10.02 19.03 -13.89
CA ASP A 324 10.93 17.91 -13.68
C ASP A 324 12.13 18.28 -12.82
N SER A 325 12.12 17.85 -11.56
CA SER A 325 13.30 17.71 -10.70
C SER A 325 14.13 16.49 -11.13
N PHE A 326 14.37 16.37 -12.43
CA PHE A 326 15.16 15.31 -13.04
C PHE A 326 16.11 15.89 -14.09
N ILE A 327 17.41 15.73 -13.83
CA ILE A 327 18.45 15.99 -14.82
C ILE A 327 19.07 14.66 -15.17
N ASN A 328 18.98 14.26 -16.44
CA ASN A 328 19.61 13.03 -16.91
C ASN A 328 21.13 13.21 -17.00
N GLY A 329 21.86 12.80 -15.97
CA GLY A 329 23.31 12.91 -15.94
C GLY A 329 24.05 12.05 -16.96
N LEU A 330 23.39 11.07 -17.60
CA LEU A 330 24.01 10.28 -18.69
C LEU A 330 24.18 11.11 -19.97
N THR A 331 23.32 12.10 -20.17
CA THR A 331 23.29 12.94 -21.36
C THR A 331 23.67 14.39 -21.07
N SER A 332 23.62 14.81 -19.81
CA SER A 332 23.95 16.18 -19.39
C SER A 332 25.45 16.43 -19.47
N THR A 333 25.83 17.48 -20.20
CA THR A 333 27.22 17.97 -20.24
C THR A 333 27.56 18.85 -19.05
N THR A 334 26.56 19.51 -18.44
CA THR A 334 26.74 20.43 -17.31
C THR A 334 26.66 19.72 -15.95
N HIS A 335 25.87 18.65 -15.84
CA HIS A 335 25.71 17.85 -14.64
C HIS A 335 25.86 16.35 -14.96
N PRO A 336 27.02 15.90 -15.44
CA PRO A 336 27.22 14.50 -15.81
C PRO A 336 27.19 13.58 -14.60
N VAL A 337 26.80 12.32 -14.80
CA VAL A 337 27.02 11.28 -13.81
C VAL A 337 28.51 11.02 -13.63
N THR A 338 28.92 10.72 -12.40
CA THR A 338 30.30 10.35 -12.09
C THR A 338 30.34 9.06 -11.27
N LEU A 339 31.49 8.39 -11.29
CA LEU A 339 31.74 7.25 -10.38
C LEU A 339 31.70 7.70 -8.91
N LEU A 340 32.18 8.92 -8.62
CA LEU A 340 32.07 9.49 -7.28
C LEU A 340 30.60 9.58 -6.83
N ARG A 341 29.70 10.06 -7.71
CA ARG A 341 28.26 10.11 -7.43
C ARG A 341 27.69 8.71 -7.16
N PHE A 342 28.10 7.71 -7.96
CA PHE A 342 27.67 6.33 -7.74
C PHE A 342 28.00 5.86 -6.31
N PHE A 343 29.22 6.08 -5.84
CA PHE A 343 29.61 5.73 -4.47
C PHE A 343 28.91 6.59 -3.40
N GLN A 344 28.66 7.87 -3.68
CA GLN A 344 27.87 8.75 -2.81
C GLN A 344 26.41 8.30 -2.66
N VAL A 345 25.87 7.56 -3.63
CA VAL A 345 24.55 6.92 -3.51
C VAL A 345 24.68 5.56 -2.82
N LEU A 346 25.60 4.72 -3.30
CA LEU A 346 25.72 3.32 -2.89
C LEU A 346 26.10 3.17 -1.42
N ILE A 347 27.11 3.92 -0.94
CA ILE A 347 27.62 3.78 0.42
C ILE A 347 26.55 4.17 1.46
N PRO A 348 25.87 5.33 1.38
CA PRO A 348 24.82 5.66 2.34
C PRO A 348 23.59 4.75 2.20
N SER A 349 23.26 4.27 1.00
CA SER A 349 22.17 3.31 0.80
C SER A 349 22.48 1.98 1.51
N PHE A 350 23.71 1.49 1.40
CA PHE A 350 24.16 0.30 2.12
C PHE A 350 24.21 0.54 3.64
N GLY A 351 24.71 1.71 4.07
CA GLY A 351 24.71 2.12 5.47
C GLY A 351 23.30 2.15 6.08
N GLU A 352 22.32 2.61 5.30
CA GLU A 352 20.92 2.64 5.69
C GLU A 352 20.33 1.22 5.82
N ILE A 353 20.68 0.28 4.93
CA ILE A 353 20.29 -1.13 5.01
C ILE A 353 20.82 -1.78 6.30
N VAL A 354 22.08 -1.56 6.65
CA VAL A 354 22.70 -2.16 7.85
C VAL A 354 22.45 -1.36 9.13
N SER A 355 21.67 -0.28 9.07
CA SER A 355 21.40 0.58 10.22
C SER A 355 20.72 -0.17 11.35
N LEU A 356 21.19 0.07 12.58
CA LEU A 356 20.67 -0.58 13.79
C LEU A 356 19.19 -0.27 14.04
N LYS A 357 18.65 0.84 13.50
CA LYS A 357 17.22 1.20 13.65
C LYS A 357 16.26 0.18 13.04
N TRP A 358 16.75 -0.71 12.17
CA TRP A 358 15.99 -1.81 11.58
C TRP A 358 16.05 -3.09 12.40
N HIS A 359 16.75 -3.10 13.55
CA HIS A 359 16.96 -4.27 14.40
C HIS A 359 17.44 -5.51 13.62
N GLY A 360 18.30 -5.30 12.62
CA GLY A 360 18.86 -6.38 11.80
C GLY A 360 17.93 -6.97 10.73
N LEU A 361 16.72 -6.41 10.51
CA LEU A 361 15.76 -6.91 9.53
C LEU A 361 16.36 -7.07 8.11
N TRP A 362 17.00 -6.02 7.59
CA TRP A 362 17.54 -6.05 6.22
C TRP A 362 18.80 -6.92 6.08
N PRO A 363 19.81 -6.86 6.98
CA PRO A 363 20.92 -7.81 6.94
C PRO A 363 20.45 -9.27 6.99
N LEU A 364 19.47 -9.57 7.86
CA LEU A 364 18.88 -10.91 7.93
C LEU A 364 18.21 -11.31 6.62
N LEU A 365 17.45 -10.41 5.98
CA LEU A 365 16.82 -10.67 4.69
C LEU A 365 17.84 -10.86 3.56
N LEU A 366 18.93 -10.08 3.54
CA LEU A 366 20.00 -10.22 2.55
C LEU A 366 20.70 -11.58 2.66
N ILE A 367 20.95 -12.04 3.88
CA ILE A 367 21.58 -13.35 4.13
C ILE A 367 20.60 -14.48 3.84
N ALA A 368 19.37 -14.41 4.37
CA ALA A 368 18.36 -15.46 4.23
C ALA A 368 17.74 -15.53 2.83
N GLY A 369 17.74 -14.44 2.08
CA GLY A 369 17.07 -14.28 0.79
C GLY A 369 17.46 -15.35 -0.25
N PRO A 370 18.75 -15.55 -0.55
CA PRO A 370 19.20 -16.60 -1.46
C PRO A 370 18.75 -18.00 -1.00
N PHE A 371 18.84 -18.31 0.29
CA PHE A 371 18.37 -19.59 0.84
C PHE A 371 16.85 -19.74 0.75
N LEU A 372 16.09 -18.66 0.93
CA LEU A 372 14.64 -18.65 0.76
C LEU A 372 14.24 -18.93 -0.69
N VAL A 373 14.94 -18.31 -1.66
CA VAL A 373 14.73 -18.57 -3.09
C VAL A 373 15.05 -20.02 -3.41
N TRP A 374 16.15 -20.55 -2.88
CA TRP A 374 16.53 -21.95 -3.08
C TRP A 374 15.50 -22.92 -2.48
N LYS A 375 15.06 -22.69 -1.23
CA LYS A 375 14.14 -23.59 -0.50
C LYS A 375 12.68 -23.48 -0.94
N ARG A 376 12.20 -22.27 -1.29
CA ARG A 376 10.78 -21.99 -1.60
C ARG A 376 10.51 -21.68 -3.06
N GLY A 377 11.56 -21.61 -3.88
CA GLY A 377 11.47 -21.33 -5.30
C GLY A 377 10.69 -20.05 -5.58
N ARG A 378 9.67 -20.17 -6.44
CA ARG A 378 8.91 -19.04 -6.98
C ARG A 378 8.22 -18.20 -5.89
N THR A 379 7.76 -18.82 -4.81
CA THR A 379 7.03 -18.13 -3.72
C THR A 379 7.88 -17.02 -3.10
N ALA A 380 9.13 -17.33 -2.73
CA ALA A 380 10.05 -16.35 -2.18
C ALA A 380 10.63 -15.43 -3.27
N ALA A 381 10.96 -16.00 -4.45
CA ALA A 381 11.58 -15.26 -5.53
C ALA A 381 10.75 -14.06 -5.99
N ILE A 382 9.41 -14.18 -6.09
CA ILE A 382 8.58 -13.07 -6.56
C ILE A 382 8.69 -11.83 -5.66
N ILE A 383 8.57 -12.02 -4.34
CA ILE A 383 8.60 -10.91 -3.37
C ILE A 383 10.00 -10.30 -3.33
N LEU A 384 11.02 -11.15 -3.20
CA LEU A 384 12.41 -10.70 -3.08
C LEU A 384 12.93 -10.05 -4.36
N SER A 385 12.56 -10.58 -5.53
CA SER A 385 12.90 -9.96 -6.82
C SER A 385 12.18 -8.64 -7.01
N ALA A 386 10.89 -8.52 -6.63
CA ALA A 386 10.19 -7.24 -6.74
C ALA A 386 10.85 -6.14 -5.88
N MET A 387 11.16 -6.46 -4.63
CA MET A 387 11.88 -5.56 -3.72
C MET A 387 13.30 -5.25 -4.23
N GLY A 388 14.07 -6.27 -4.59
CA GLY A 388 15.45 -6.13 -5.04
C GLY A 388 15.55 -5.34 -6.35
N THR A 389 14.73 -5.66 -7.35
CA THR A 389 14.69 -4.91 -8.62
C THR A 389 14.28 -3.46 -8.38
N TYR A 390 13.28 -3.19 -7.55
CA TYR A 390 12.89 -1.82 -7.23
C TYR A 390 14.01 -1.04 -6.54
N LEU A 391 14.66 -1.62 -5.53
CA LEU A 391 15.78 -0.97 -4.82
C LEU A 391 16.95 -0.67 -5.78
N ILE A 392 17.27 -1.60 -6.68
CA ILE A 392 18.28 -1.37 -7.73
C ILE A 392 17.84 -0.21 -8.62
N THR A 393 16.59 -0.19 -9.08
CA THR A 393 16.07 0.91 -9.92
C THR A 393 16.15 2.26 -9.22
N VAL A 394 15.85 2.32 -7.91
CA VAL A 394 15.97 3.55 -7.11
C VAL A 394 17.43 4.01 -7.00
N VAL A 395 18.35 3.10 -6.70
CA VAL A 395 19.79 3.42 -6.62
C VAL A 395 20.30 3.93 -7.98
N LEU A 396 19.89 3.28 -9.08
CA LEU A 396 20.20 3.74 -10.43
C LEU A 396 19.58 5.11 -10.72
N PHE A 397 18.34 5.35 -10.28
CA PHE A 397 17.68 6.64 -10.44
C PHE A 397 18.42 7.75 -9.68
N TYR A 398 18.83 7.55 -8.43
CA TYR A 398 19.61 8.55 -7.69
C TYR A 398 20.99 8.79 -8.30
N TRP A 399 21.59 7.75 -8.87
CA TRP A 399 22.87 7.89 -9.57
C TRP A 399 22.70 8.71 -10.85
N ILE A 400 21.68 8.40 -11.68
CA ILE A 400 21.43 9.03 -12.98
C ILE A 400 20.85 10.43 -12.84
N ASN A 401 19.92 10.64 -11.91
CA ASN A 401 19.32 11.95 -11.67
C ASN A 401 20.32 12.86 -10.98
N THR A 402 20.87 13.86 -11.68
CA THR A 402 21.87 14.79 -11.15
C THR A 402 21.30 16.14 -10.70
N HIS A 403 19.97 16.27 -10.63
CA HIS A 403 19.27 17.50 -10.23
C HIS A 403 19.73 18.02 -8.86
N ASP A 404 19.78 17.14 -7.85
CA ASP A 404 20.21 17.48 -6.48
C ASP A 404 21.45 16.66 -6.06
N PRO A 405 22.13 17.07 -4.97
CA PRO A 405 23.19 16.27 -4.37
C PRO A 405 22.73 14.84 -4.05
N ALA A 406 23.52 13.85 -4.45
CA ALA A 406 23.18 12.42 -4.27
C ALA A 406 22.87 12.07 -2.81
N ILE A 407 23.66 12.62 -1.87
CA ILE A 407 23.52 12.36 -0.44
C ILE A 407 22.15 12.84 0.06
N TRP A 408 21.67 13.98 -0.43
CA TRP A 408 20.37 14.52 -0.03
C TRP A 408 19.23 13.56 -0.40
N TRP A 409 19.22 13.02 -1.62
CA TRP A 409 18.23 12.03 -2.04
C TRP A 409 18.21 10.79 -1.13
N VAL A 410 19.39 10.20 -0.89
CA VAL A 410 19.47 8.96 -0.10
C VAL A 410 19.01 9.20 1.34
N THR A 411 19.51 10.26 1.97
CA THR A 411 19.22 10.56 3.39
C THR A 411 17.77 10.94 3.63
N THR A 412 17.09 11.56 2.66
CA THR A 412 15.70 12.03 2.81
C THR A 412 14.66 10.98 2.42
N SER A 413 14.96 10.07 1.48
CA SER A 413 13.93 9.21 0.88
C SER A 413 14.20 7.70 0.94
N PHE A 414 15.47 7.25 0.97
CA PHE A 414 15.77 5.81 0.90
C PHE A 414 15.25 5.02 2.11
N HIS A 415 15.32 5.59 3.31
CA HIS A 415 14.78 4.97 4.52
C HIS A 415 13.24 4.78 4.45
N ARG A 416 12.53 5.65 3.71
CA ARG A 416 11.07 5.59 3.52
C ARG A 416 10.67 4.49 2.54
N ILE A 417 11.50 4.30 1.52
CA ILE A 417 11.38 3.21 0.57
C ILE A 417 11.54 1.87 1.30
N LEU A 418 12.59 1.71 2.11
CA LEU A 418 12.77 0.52 2.93
C LEU A 418 11.59 0.33 3.89
N PHE A 419 11.14 1.39 4.56
CA PHE A 419 9.97 1.35 5.44
C PHE A 419 8.74 0.75 4.75
N SER A 420 8.44 1.17 3.51
CA SER A 420 7.32 0.64 2.71
C SER A 420 7.42 -0.87 2.47
N PHE A 421 8.63 -1.44 2.44
CA PHE A 421 8.85 -2.87 2.26
C PHE A 421 8.84 -3.68 3.55
N THR A 422 8.92 -3.06 4.73
CA THR A 422 9.05 -3.79 6.00
C THR A 422 7.99 -4.88 6.23
N PRO A 423 6.69 -4.69 5.92
CA PRO A 423 5.71 -5.76 6.15
C PRO A 423 5.94 -6.95 5.21
N ALA A 424 6.26 -6.69 3.94
CA ALA A 424 6.54 -7.73 2.95
C ALA A 424 7.88 -8.43 3.20
N ALA A 425 8.89 -7.72 3.73
CA ALA A 425 10.16 -8.29 4.16
C ALA A 425 9.97 -9.33 5.27
N ILE A 426 9.16 -9.00 6.28
CA ILE A 426 8.83 -9.94 7.37
C ILE A 426 8.00 -11.11 6.86
N LEU A 427 7.04 -10.87 5.95
CA LEU A 427 6.32 -11.95 5.27
C LEU A 427 7.30 -12.89 4.55
N ALA A 428 8.27 -12.36 3.80
CA ALA A 428 9.27 -13.16 3.10
C ALA A 428 10.13 -13.99 4.05
N LEU A 429 10.60 -13.42 5.17
CA LEU A 429 11.34 -14.15 6.21
C LEU A 429 10.50 -15.28 6.83
N SER A 430 9.21 -15.06 7.04
CA SER A 430 8.31 -16.08 7.61
C SER A 430 8.24 -17.36 6.76
N LEU A 431 8.47 -17.24 5.44
CA LEU A 431 8.50 -18.39 4.53
C LEU A 431 9.63 -19.37 4.87
N PHE A 432 10.65 -18.97 5.63
CA PHE A 432 11.69 -19.91 6.08
C PHE A 432 11.10 -21.07 6.91
N PHE A 433 10.09 -20.74 7.71
CA PHE A 433 9.46 -21.60 8.72
C PHE A 433 8.18 -22.30 8.25
N GLU A 434 7.71 -22.02 7.04
CA GLU A 434 6.57 -22.73 6.46
C GLU A 434 6.89 -24.25 6.38
N PRO A 435 6.01 -25.18 6.76
CA PRO A 435 6.31 -26.60 6.61
C PRO A 435 6.61 -26.93 5.14
N SER A 436 7.62 -27.79 4.88
CA SER A 436 7.81 -28.34 3.53
C SER A 436 6.61 -29.25 3.24
N LYS A 437 6.02 -29.12 2.04
CA LYS A 437 4.97 -30.02 1.57
C LYS A 437 5.55 -31.35 1.11
#